data_AF-A0A838DIK8-F1
#
_entry.id   AF-A0A838DIK8-F1
#
_cell.length_a   1.000
_cell.length_b   1.000
_cell.length_c   1.000
_cell.angle_alpha   90.00
_cell.angle_beta   90.00
_cell.angle_gamma   90.00
#
_symmetry.space_group_name_H-M   'P 1'
#
loop_
_entity.id
_entity.type
_entity.pdbx_description
1 polymer ?
#
loop_
_entity_poly.entity_id
_entity_poly.type
_entity_poly.pdbx_seq_one_letter_code
_entity_poly.pdbx_strand_id
1 'polypeptide(L)'
;MRAHELFRSMSPALAADVFVFLQKEQKPVYKAAIQGLATQRNLRSVFIERKPPNERYPWMQAALSRPISDALASHLIQGWLLGANKAMLCDFLDALEIAHEVDGTVEELPPCPPKEQIKGAVAVLLQKYPTEAVAVYLHAFRDMDSSVQWPALNEILTEMPKLQFAPREGG
;
A
#
# COMPACT_ATOMS: atom_id res chain seq x y z
N MET A 1 -3.62 4.80 -9.92
CA MET A 1 -2.22 4.57 -9.55
C MET A 1 -2.05 3.10 -9.24
N ARG A 2 -1.30 2.38 -10.07
CA ARG A 2 -1.04 0.96 -9.83
C ARG A 2 -0.01 0.75 -8.71
N ALA A 3 0.09 -0.48 -8.21
CA ALA A 3 0.94 -0.79 -7.07
C ALA A 3 2.44 -0.53 -7.31
N HIS A 4 2.94 -0.78 -8.53
CA HIS A 4 4.33 -0.42 -8.85
C HIS A 4 4.58 1.10 -8.82
N GLU A 5 3.56 1.91 -9.14
CA GLU A 5 3.65 3.37 -9.05
C GLU A 5 3.67 3.81 -7.60
N LEU A 6 2.94 3.13 -6.71
CA LEU A 6 3.01 3.37 -5.26
C LEU A 6 4.43 3.14 -4.73
N PHE A 7 5.06 1.99 -5.01
CA PHE A 7 6.46 1.77 -4.59
C PHE A 7 7.45 2.79 -5.17
N ARG A 8 7.17 3.31 -6.38
CA ARG A 8 7.96 4.39 -6.99
C ARG A 8 7.82 5.71 -6.25
N SER A 9 6.61 6.01 -5.80
CA SER A 9 6.27 7.28 -5.17
C SER A 9 6.58 7.32 -3.66
N MET A 10 6.55 6.16 -3.01
CA MET A 10 6.86 6.00 -1.58
C MET A 10 8.29 6.38 -1.24
N SER A 11 8.47 7.00 -0.08
CA SER A 11 9.79 7.24 0.50
C SER A 11 10.51 5.91 0.79
N PRO A 12 11.86 5.91 0.75
CA PRO A 12 12.63 4.72 1.14
C PRO A 12 12.35 4.24 2.56
N ALA A 13 12.00 5.17 3.47
CA ALA A 13 11.66 4.85 4.85
C ALA A 13 10.34 4.05 4.92
N LEU A 14 9.28 4.53 4.27
CA LEU A 14 8.00 3.82 4.27
C LEU A 14 8.09 2.47 3.53
N ALA A 15 8.84 2.40 2.43
CA ALA A 15 9.10 1.13 1.75
C ALA A 15 9.88 0.14 2.65
N ALA A 16 10.86 0.63 3.42
CA ALA A 16 11.57 -0.19 4.40
C ALA A 16 10.62 -0.72 5.49
N ASP A 17 9.69 0.09 6.00
CA ASP A 17 8.70 -0.34 7.00
C ASP A 17 7.81 -1.48 6.47
N VAL A 18 7.40 -1.42 5.20
CA VAL A 18 6.69 -2.52 4.52
C VAL A 18 7.53 -3.80 4.57
N PHE A 19 8.81 -3.72 4.20
CA PHE A 19 9.69 -4.89 4.17
C PHE A 19 10.02 -5.43 5.56
N VAL A 20 10.19 -4.57 6.56
CA VAL A 20 10.40 -4.95 7.95
C VAL A 20 9.20 -5.71 8.48
N PHE A 21 7.99 -5.19 8.25
CA PHE A 21 6.74 -5.87 8.61
C PHE A 21 6.64 -7.26 7.96
N LEU A 22 6.82 -7.34 6.64
CA LEU A 22 6.75 -8.60 5.92
C LEU A 22 7.81 -9.60 6.40
N GLN A 23 9.03 -9.14 6.66
CA GLN A 23 10.11 -10.00 7.14
C GLN A 23 9.80 -10.59 8.52
N LYS A 24 9.17 -9.80 9.40
CA LYS A 24 8.88 -10.18 10.79
C LYS A 24 7.61 -11.02 10.89
N GLU A 25 6.53 -10.57 10.28
CA GLU A 25 5.18 -11.12 10.47
C GLU A 25 4.75 -12.06 9.31
N GLN A 26 5.33 -11.90 8.12
CA GLN A 26 4.94 -12.65 6.90
C GLN A 26 6.16 -13.23 6.16
N LYS A 27 7.06 -13.89 6.89
CA LYS A 27 8.35 -14.37 6.36
C LYS A 27 8.26 -15.17 5.05
N PRO A 28 7.26 -16.06 4.83
CA PRO A 28 7.10 -16.75 3.55
C PRO A 28 6.83 -15.78 2.38
N VAL A 29 5.97 -14.78 2.57
CA VAL A 29 5.65 -13.74 1.59
C VAL A 29 6.90 -12.91 1.28
N TYR A 30 7.66 -12.52 2.31
CA TYR A 30 8.91 -11.78 2.14
C TYR A 30 9.93 -12.54 1.28
N LYS A 31 10.12 -13.84 1.54
CA LYS A 31 11.04 -14.69 0.76
C LYS A 31 10.55 -14.90 -0.67
N ALA A 32 9.26 -15.16 -0.85
CA ALA A 32 8.65 -15.32 -2.17
C ALA A 32 8.81 -14.05 -3.02
N ALA A 33 8.67 -12.87 -2.40
CA ALA A 33 8.91 -11.60 -3.08
C ALA A 33 10.36 -11.44 -3.52
N ILE A 34 11.34 -11.72 -2.66
CA ILE A 34 12.75 -11.70 -3.06
C ILE A 34 13.01 -12.67 -4.22
N GLN A 35 12.44 -13.88 -4.16
CA GLN A 35 12.57 -14.86 -5.23
C GLN A 35 11.97 -14.36 -6.54
N GLY A 36 10.75 -13.83 -6.52
CA GLY A 36 10.07 -13.29 -7.71
C GLY A 36 10.86 -12.15 -8.35
N LEU A 37 11.30 -11.17 -7.54
CA LEU A 37 12.09 -10.03 -8.02
C LEU A 37 13.45 -10.46 -8.57
N ALA A 38 14.11 -11.45 -7.96
CA ALA A 38 15.38 -11.97 -8.44
C ALA A 38 15.22 -12.70 -9.78
N THR A 39 14.21 -13.56 -9.91
CA THR A 39 13.88 -14.27 -11.15
C THR A 39 13.64 -13.29 -12.31
N GLN A 40 12.89 -12.20 -12.09
CA GLN A 40 12.65 -11.17 -13.11
C GLN A 40 13.92 -10.47 -13.63
N ARG A 41 15.04 -10.59 -12.91
CA ARG A 41 16.34 -10.04 -13.29
C ARG A 41 17.39 -11.12 -13.61
N ASN A 42 16.98 -12.38 -13.74
CA ASN A 42 17.86 -13.54 -13.93
C ASN A 42 18.94 -13.67 -12.83
N LEU A 43 18.60 -13.29 -11.60
CA LEU A 43 19.48 -13.38 -10.43
C LEU A 43 19.08 -14.56 -9.54
N ARG A 44 20.03 -15.07 -8.76
CA ARG A 44 19.72 -16.00 -7.67
C ARG A 44 19.29 -15.23 -6.42
N SER A 45 18.11 -15.55 -5.89
CA SER A 45 17.51 -14.93 -4.70
C SER A 45 18.43 -14.93 -3.48
N VAL A 46 19.21 -16.00 -3.27
CA VAL A 46 20.17 -16.12 -2.17
C VAL A 46 21.16 -14.96 -2.09
N PHE A 47 21.56 -14.37 -3.23
CA PHE A 47 22.45 -13.21 -3.23
C PHE A 47 21.76 -11.94 -2.73
N ILE A 48 20.45 -11.82 -2.98
CA ILE A 48 19.64 -10.71 -2.48
C ILE A 48 19.34 -10.91 -1.00
N GLU A 49 18.99 -12.13 -0.57
CA GLU A 49 18.69 -12.43 0.83
C GLU A 49 19.88 -12.14 1.76
N ARG A 50 21.10 -12.39 1.29
CA ARG A 50 22.34 -12.14 2.05
C ARG A 50 22.73 -10.67 2.16
N LYS A 51 22.14 -9.78 1.37
CA LYS A 51 22.44 -8.35 1.46
C LYS A 51 21.96 -7.77 2.79
N PRO A 52 22.73 -6.84 3.37
CA PRO A 52 22.26 -6.10 4.54
C PRO A 52 21.01 -5.25 4.17
N PRO A 53 20.12 -4.95 5.13
CA PRO A 53 18.87 -4.23 4.87
C PRO A 53 19.04 -2.91 4.12
N ASN A 54 20.10 -2.15 4.41
CA ASN A 54 20.42 -0.87 3.77
C ASN A 54 20.73 -0.99 2.26
N GLU A 55 21.14 -2.17 1.77
CA GLU A 55 21.28 -2.45 0.33
C GLU A 55 20.06 -3.17 -0.23
N ARG A 56 19.50 -4.08 0.56
CA ARG A 56 18.43 -4.98 0.12
C ARG A 56 17.12 -4.24 -0.10
N TYR A 57 16.72 -3.36 0.82
CA TYR A 57 15.44 -2.66 0.73
C TYR A 57 15.39 -1.66 -0.43
N PRO A 58 16.43 -0.82 -0.69
CA PRO A 58 16.43 0.02 -1.89
C PRO A 58 16.39 -0.79 -3.18
N TRP A 59 17.08 -1.94 -3.24
CA TRP A 59 17.02 -2.83 -4.40
C TRP A 59 15.61 -3.41 -4.61
N MET A 60 14.97 -3.88 -3.53
CA MET A 60 13.61 -4.42 -3.58
C MET A 60 12.61 -3.35 -4.02
N GLN A 61 12.68 -2.15 -3.43
CA GLN A 61 11.84 -1.02 -3.82
C GLN A 61 12.04 -0.69 -5.30
N ALA A 62 13.27 -0.50 -5.77
CA ALA A 62 13.54 -0.19 -7.17
C ALA A 62 13.06 -1.28 -8.14
N ALA A 63 13.09 -2.56 -7.72
CA ALA A 63 12.57 -3.66 -8.52
C ALA A 63 11.03 -3.68 -8.54
N LEU A 64 10.37 -3.38 -7.42
CA LEU A 64 8.90 -3.29 -7.29
C LEU A 64 8.33 -2.07 -8.01
N SER A 65 9.10 -1.00 -8.18
CA SER A 65 8.71 0.22 -8.91
C SER A 65 8.58 0.06 -10.43
N ARG A 66 8.83 -1.16 -10.95
CA ARG A 66 8.78 -1.49 -12.38
C ARG A 66 7.39 -2.05 -12.73
N PRO A 67 6.82 -1.70 -13.90
CA PRO A 67 5.50 -2.22 -14.32
C PRO A 67 5.40 -3.76 -14.35
N ILE A 68 6.48 -4.46 -14.69
CA ILE A 68 6.53 -5.94 -14.69
C ILE A 68 6.29 -6.55 -13.30
N SER A 69 6.52 -5.78 -12.24
CA SER A 69 6.39 -6.20 -10.85
C SER A 69 5.03 -5.86 -10.26
N ASP A 70 4.09 -5.30 -11.03
CA ASP A 70 2.86 -4.71 -10.51
C ASP A 70 2.00 -5.70 -9.69
N ALA A 71 1.84 -6.93 -10.18
CA ALA A 71 1.10 -7.96 -9.44
C ALA A 71 1.77 -8.31 -8.09
N LEU A 72 3.10 -8.42 -8.08
CA LEU A 72 3.84 -8.70 -6.85
C LEU A 72 3.80 -7.49 -5.90
N ALA A 73 3.94 -6.28 -6.44
CA ALA A 73 3.80 -5.05 -5.69
C ALA A 73 2.41 -4.94 -5.04
N SER A 74 1.35 -5.25 -5.79
CA SER A 74 -0.02 -5.23 -5.30
C SER A 74 -0.19 -6.20 -4.13
N HIS A 75 0.29 -7.43 -4.28
CA HIS A 75 0.23 -8.44 -3.21
C HIS A 75 0.95 -7.99 -1.94
N LEU A 76 2.13 -7.37 -2.06
CA LEU A 76 2.88 -6.88 -0.90
C LEU A 76 2.19 -5.71 -0.21
N ILE A 77 1.63 -4.78 -0.98
CA ILE A 77 0.89 -3.65 -0.42
C ILE A 77 -0.36 -4.16 0.29
N GLN A 78 -1.14 -5.05 -0.32
CA GLN A 78 -2.32 -5.66 0.33
C GLN A 78 -1.96 -6.35 1.65
N GLY A 79 -0.88 -7.15 1.66
CA GLY A 79 -0.39 -7.80 2.88
C GLY A 79 0.03 -6.82 3.97
N TRP A 80 0.56 -5.65 3.59
CA TRP A 80 0.91 -4.57 4.52
C TRP A 80 -0.30 -3.77 5.02
N LEU A 81 -1.29 -3.50 4.15
CA LEU A 81 -2.54 -2.83 4.54
C LEU A 81 -3.32 -3.65 5.56
N LEU A 82 -3.60 -4.90 5.20
CA LEU A 82 -4.37 -5.84 6.02
C LEU A 82 -3.58 -6.39 7.21
N GLY A 83 -2.27 -6.09 7.29
CA GLY A 83 -1.38 -6.59 8.33
C GLY A 83 -0.92 -5.49 9.28
N ALA A 84 -0.01 -4.66 8.80
CA ALA A 84 0.58 -3.56 9.58
C ALA A 84 -0.39 -2.40 9.83
N ASN A 85 -1.37 -2.20 8.94
CA ASN A 85 -2.27 -1.04 9.00
C ASN A 85 -3.71 -1.42 9.32
N LYS A 86 -3.93 -2.55 10.00
CA LYS A 86 -5.27 -2.94 10.49
C LYS A 86 -5.94 -1.82 11.30
N ALA A 87 -5.18 -1.17 12.18
CA ALA A 87 -5.71 -0.05 12.97
C ALA A 87 -6.16 1.12 12.09
N MET A 88 -5.42 1.45 11.02
CA MET A 88 -5.81 2.50 10.07
C MET A 88 -7.05 2.10 9.27
N LEU A 89 -7.17 0.82 8.90
CA LEU A 89 -8.37 0.28 8.26
C LEU A 89 -9.59 0.39 9.18
N CYS A 90 -9.48 -0.06 10.43
CA CYS A 90 -10.57 0.06 11.39
C CYS A 90 -10.95 1.53 11.61
N ASP A 91 -9.99 2.43 11.86
CA ASP A 91 -10.29 3.86 12.04
C ASP A 91 -10.97 4.47 10.81
N PHE A 92 -10.61 4.03 9.60
CA PHE A 92 -11.22 4.50 8.36
C PHE A 92 -12.67 4.02 8.23
N LEU A 93 -12.92 2.75 8.54
CA LEU A 93 -14.25 2.15 8.48
C LEU A 93 -15.16 2.68 9.60
N ASP A 94 -14.64 2.82 10.83
CA ASP A 94 -15.32 3.43 11.97
C ASP A 94 -15.75 4.88 11.65
N ALA A 95 -14.88 5.68 11.04
CA ALA A 95 -15.20 7.05 10.64
C ALA A 95 -16.23 7.14 9.50
N LEU A 96 -16.43 6.03 8.76
CA LEU A 96 -17.48 5.88 7.76
C LEU A 96 -18.73 5.18 8.31
N GLU A 97 -18.74 4.84 9.60
CA GLU A 97 -19.81 4.08 10.25
C GLU A 97 -20.08 2.71 9.59
N ILE A 98 -19.03 2.10 9.02
CA ILE A 98 -19.10 0.78 8.38
C ILE A 98 -18.78 -0.29 9.40
N ALA A 99 -19.71 -1.22 9.62
CA ALA A 99 -19.48 -2.36 10.49
C ALA A 99 -18.36 -3.26 9.93
N HIS A 100 -17.40 -3.61 10.79
CA HIS A 100 -16.27 -4.44 10.42
C HIS A 100 -15.86 -5.35 11.58
N GLU A 101 -15.17 -6.44 11.25
CA GLU A 101 -14.58 -7.32 12.24
C GLU A 101 -13.36 -6.66 12.92
N VAL A 102 -12.90 -7.24 14.03
CA VAL A 102 -11.77 -6.71 14.82
C VAL A 102 -10.49 -6.51 14.00
N ASP A 103 -10.33 -7.28 12.91
CA ASP A 103 -9.18 -7.19 12.01
C ASP A 103 -9.39 -6.28 10.79
N GLY A 104 -10.53 -5.59 10.69
CA GLY A 104 -10.90 -4.71 9.59
C GLY A 104 -11.53 -5.44 8.40
N THR A 105 -11.81 -6.74 8.52
CA THR A 105 -12.53 -7.49 7.49
C THR A 105 -13.98 -7.02 7.42
N VAL A 106 -14.50 -6.86 6.20
CA VAL A 106 -15.90 -6.52 5.90
C VAL A 106 -16.45 -7.61 4.98
N GLU A 107 -17.63 -8.15 5.27
CA GLU A 107 -18.26 -9.17 4.42
C GLU A 107 -18.67 -8.60 3.05
N GLU A 108 -19.20 -7.39 3.04
CA GLU A 108 -19.56 -6.66 1.82
C GLU A 108 -19.34 -5.16 2.06
N LEU A 109 -18.48 -4.53 1.25
CA LEU A 109 -18.31 -3.08 1.32
C LEU A 109 -19.63 -2.41 0.90
N PRO A 110 -20.15 -1.46 1.70
CA PRO A 110 -21.39 -0.78 1.35
C PRO A 110 -21.25 0.01 0.05
N PRO A 111 -22.38 0.35 -0.60
CA PRO A 111 -22.38 1.26 -1.73
C PRO A 111 -21.68 2.58 -1.35
N CYS A 112 -20.94 3.15 -2.30
CA CYS A 112 -20.05 4.31 -2.11
C CYS A 112 -20.65 5.35 -1.15
N PRO A 113 -20.03 5.57 0.03
CA PRO A 113 -20.48 6.59 0.96
C PRO A 113 -20.47 7.99 0.31
N PRO A 114 -21.27 8.94 0.81
CA PRO A 114 -21.21 10.34 0.39
C PRO A 114 -19.79 10.90 0.47
N LYS A 115 -19.40 11.69 -0.53
CA LYS A 115 -18.07 12.31 -0.63
C LYS A 115 -17.66 13.06 0.64
N GLU A 116 -18.60 13.71 1.31
CA GLU A 116 -18.35 14.44 2.55
C GLU A 116 -17.96 13.52 3.71
N GLN A 117 -18.59 12.34 3.82
CA GLN A 117 -18.22 11.33 4.83
C GLN A 117 -16.81 10.79 4.56
N ILE A 118 -16.49 10.48 3.30
CA ILE A 118 -15.14 10.02 2.92
C ILE A 118 -14.11 11.13 3.22
N LYS A 119 -14.40 12.40 2.90
CA LYS A 119 -13.51 13.52 3.26
C LYS A 119 -13.32 13.63 4.77
N GLY A 120 -14.38 13.44 5.55
CA GLY A 120 -14.33 13.42 7.02
C GLY A 120 -13.42 12.31 7.54
N ALA A 121 -13.62 11.07 7.08
CA ALA A 121 -12.80 9.92 7.45
C ALA A 121 -11.32 10.12 7.07
N VAL A 122 -11.05 10.62 5.87
CA VAL A 122 -9.69 10.97 5.42
C VAL A 122 -9.06 12.04 6.32
N ALA A 123 -9.83 13.04 6.76
CA ALA A 123 -9.33 14.06 7.69
C ALA A 123 -8.98 13.47 9.06
N VAL A 124 -9.77 12.52 9.58
CA VAL A 124 -9.47 11.78 10.82
C VAL A 124 -8.16 11.00 10.68
N LEU A 125 -7.98 10.26 9.58
CA LEU A 125 -6.74 9.51 9.33
C LEU A 125 -5.52 10.43 9.30
N LEU A 126 -5.63 11.58 8.63
CA LEU A 126 -4.53 12.54 8.51
C LEU A 126 -4.16 13.25 9.81
N GLN A 127 -5.02 13.21 10.83
CA GLN A 127 -4.70 13.70 12.17
C GLN A 127 -3.93 12.65 13.00
N LYS A 128 -4.18 11.36 12.76
CA LYS A 128 -3.65 10.24 13.54
C LYS A 128 -2.40 9.61 12.94
N TYR A 129 -2.28 9.63 11.62
CA TYR A 129 -1.25 8.90 10.87
C TYR A 129 -0.41 9.81 9.97
N PRO A 130 0.83 9.42 9.64
CA PRO A 130 1.66 10.16 8.69
C PRO A 130 0.95 10.31 7.32
N THR A 131 0.95 11.52 6.78
CA THR A 131 0.30 11.85 5.51
C THR A 131 0.67 10.90 4.36
N GLU A 132 1.95 10.54 4.25
CA GLU A 132 2.43 9.63 3.21
C GLU A 132 1.81 8.23 3.35
N ALA A 133 1.75 7.69 4.57
CA ALA A 133 1.15 6.39 4.84
C ALA A 133 -0.35 6.39 4.50
N VAL A 134 -1.06 7.46 4.88
CA VAL A 134 -2.48 7.64 4.53
C VAL A 134 -2.67 7.72 3.02
N ALA A 135 -1.81 8.44 2.30
CA ALA A 135 -1.88 8.53 0.85
C ALA A 135 -1.70 7.15 0.20
N VAL A 136 -0.65 6.40 0.56
CA VAL A 136 -0.43 5.04 0.04
C VAL A 136 -1.62 4.15 0.35
N TYR A 137 -2.10 4.21 1.59
CA TYR A 137 -3.22 3.42 2.07
C TYR A 137 -4.47 3.65 1.21
N LEU A 138 -4.90 4.89 1.03
CA LEU A 138 -6.12 5.22 0.28
C LEU A 138 -6.01 4.89 -1.22
N HIS A 139 -4.84 5.14 -1.83
CA HIS A 139 -4.63 4.79 -3.24
C HIS A 139 -4.63 3.28 -3.47
N ALA A 140 -4.16 2.51 -2.49
CA ALA A 140 -4.16 1.06 -2.57
C ALA A 140 -5.52 0.45 -2.21
N PHE A 141 -6.25 1.01 -1.23
CA PHE A 141 -7.62 0.63 -0.88
C PHE A 141 -8.55 0.75 -2.09
N ARG A 142 -8.43 1.84 -2.87
CA ARG A 142 -9.18 2.03 -4.13
C ARG A 142 -9.05 0.86 -5.10
N ASP A 143 -7.86 0.27 -5.21
CA ASP A 143 -7.57 -0.79 -6.18
C ASP A 143 -7.67 -2.21 -5.56
N MET A 144 -8.01 -2.31 -4.27
CA MET A 144 -8.02 -3.59 -3.54
C MET A 144 -9.24 -4.44 -3.90
N ASP A 145 -10.41 -3.82 -4.05
CA ASP A 145 -11.64 -4.49 -4.45
C ASP A 145 -12.13 -3.97 -5.80
N SER A 146 -12.09 -4.83 -6.82
CA SER A 146 -12.56 -4.49 -8.16
C SER A 146 -14.09 -4.55 -8.30
N SER A 147 -14.80 -5.12 -7.32
CA SER A 147 -16.25 -5.26 -7.31
C SER A 147 -16.97 -4.00 -6.81
N VAL A 148 -16.35 -3.24 -5.91
CA VAL A 148 -16.91 -2.00 -5.35
C VAL A 148 -15.95 -0.84 -5.61
N GLN A 149 -16.32 0.04 -6.54
CA GLN A 149 -15.60 1.28 -6.79
C GLN A 149 -16.25 2.44 -6.05
N TRP A 150 -15.44 3.28 -5.41
CA TRP A 150 -15.89 4.52 -4.77
C TRP A 150 -15.43 5.74 -5.60
N PRO A 151 -16.19 6.21 -6.60
CA PRO A 151 -15.80 7.36 -7.42
C PRO A 151 -15.48 8.61 -6.59
N ALA A 152 -16.22 8.82 -5.49
CA ALA A 152 -15.98 9.94 -4.59
C ALA A 152 -14.58 9.90 -3.95
N LEU A 153 -14.03 8.71 -3.67
CA LEU A 153 -12.64 8.55 -3.19
C LEU A 153 -11.64 9.01 -4.26
N ASN A 154 -11.89 8.70 -5.54
CA ASN A 154 -11.03 9.14 -6.64
C ASN A 154 -10.98 10.65 -6.78
N GLU A 155 -12.14 11.30 -6.65
CA GLU A 155 -12.23 12.75 -6.66
C GLU A 155 -11.45 13.35 -5.49
N ILE A 156 -11.57 12.80 -4.28
CA ILE A 156 -10.86 13.27 -3.09
C ILE A 156 -9.33 13.16 -3.27
N LEU A 157 -8.85 12.02 -3.77
CA LEU A 157 -7.44 11.81 -4.04
C LEU A 157 -6.90 12.79 -5.10
N THR A 158 -7.75 13.21 -6.04
CA THR A 158 -7.41 14.20 -7.09
C THR A 158 -7.54 15.65 -6.61
N GLU A 159 -8.42 15.93 -5.63
CA GLU A 159 -8.63 17.28 -5.10
C GLU A 159 -7.65 17.66 -4.00
N MET A 160 -7.10 16.69 -3.26
CA MET A 160 -6.23 16.94 -2.10
C MET A 160 -4.75 16.85 -2.48
N PRO A 161 -4.01 17.97 -2.61
CA PRO A 161 -2.61 17.92 -3.07
C PRO A 161 -1.69 17.11 -2.17
N LYS A 162 -1.98 17.07 -0.87
CA LYS A 162 -1.23 16.28 0.12
C LYS A 162 -1.37 14.76 -0.02
N LEU A 163 -2.39 14.28 -0.73
CA LEU A 163 -2.63 12.86 -1.01
C LEU A 163 -2.20 12.48 -2.44
N GLN A 164 -1.74 13.45 -3.21
CA GLN A 164 -1.21 13.21 -4.54
C GLN A 164 0.27 12.89 -4.44
N PHE A 165 0.68 11.89 -5.20
CA PHE A 165 2.09 11.67 -5.44
C PHE A 165 2.46 12.48 -6.69
N ALA A 166 3.48 13.33 -6.56
CA ALA A 166 3.98 14.08 -7.72
C ALA A 166 4.36 13.09 -8.83
N PRO A 167 4.01 13.36 -10.10
CA PRO A 167 4.55 12.60 -11.21
C PRO A 167 6.06 12.86 -11.26
N ARG A 168 6.85 11.94 -10.68
CA ARG A 168 8.30 11.98 -10.88
C ARG A 168 8.54 11.46 -12.28
N GLU A 169 8.89 12.39 -13.18
CA GLU A 169 9.25 12.11 -14.56
C GLU A 169 10.21 10.92 -14.64
N GLY A 170 9.94 10.03 -15.58
CA GLY A 170 10.62 8.75 -15.72
C GLY A 170 12.12 8.90 -15.91
N GLY A 171 12.87 8.05 -15.21
CA GLY A 171 14.22 7.63 -15.60
C GLY A 171 14.15 6.29 -16.30
#